data_AF-A0A7S0YA39-F1
#
_entry.id   AF-A0A7S0YA39-F1
#
_cell.length_a   1.000
_cell.length_b   1.000
_cell.length_c   1.000
_cell.angle_alpha   90.00
_cell.angle_beta   90.00
_cell.angle_gamma   90.00
#
_symmetry.space_group_name_H-M   'P 1'
#
loop_
_entity.id
_entity.type
_entity.pdbx_description
1 polymer ?
#
loop_
_entity_poly.entity_id
_entity_poly.type
_entity_poly.pdbx_seq_one_letter_code
_entity_poly.pdbx_strand_id
1 'polypeptide(L)'
;LTVRNKYGIRTPEASNKNIVVLHYVSNRPGPEPKVVNLGEGYFDIEYQTTTAGLYQFSVAVSDSTGGHTPIPTSPLVIDVLPFIFDAKSSIANVQGLGQVVAGVVVTFTMLSRDTYGNELPEVFVEDDYVATLARSDGTGATLSAVVSQAPGGKGWIASFEDSAGGAPATISG
;
A
#
# COMPACT_ATOMS: atom_id res chain seq x y z
N LEU A 1 1.94 -0.06 25.59
CA LEU A 1 2.52 1.05 26.38
C LEU A 1 2.46 0.72 27.87
N THR A 2 3.50 1.08 28.64
CA THR A 2 3.49 0.94 30.12
C THR A 2 3.67 2.30 30.78
N VAL A 3 2.73 2.68 31.65
CA VAL A 3 2.79 3.94 32.40
C VAL A 3 3.55 3.73 33.71
N ARG A 4 4.50 4.64 33.97
CA ARG A 4 5.34 4.65 35.17
C ARG A 4 5.29 6.02 35.82
N ASN A 5 5.40 6.07 37.14
CA ASN A 5 5.58 7.34 37.86
C ASN A 5 7.02 7.87 37.67
N LYS A 6 7.29 9.07 38.21
CA LYS A 6 8.61 9.73 38.17
C LYS A 6 9.76 8.93 38.81
N TYR A 7 9.46 7.86 39.56
CA TYR A 7 10.43 6.97 40.18
C TYR A 7 10.59 5.64 39.41
N GLY A 8 9.97 5.51 38.23
CA GLY A 8 10.05 4.31 37.39
C GLY A 8 9.14 3.16 37.81
N ILE A 9 8.35 3.34 38.87
CA ILE A 9 7.42 2.33 39.39
C ILE A 9 6.15 2.34 38.54
N ARG A 10 5.67 1.15 38.15
CA ARG A 10 4.42 0.98 37.41
C ARG A 10 3.26 1.52 38.25
N THR A 11 2.30 2.20 37.64
CA THR A 11 1.15 2.79 38.34
C THR A 11 -0.12 2.00 38.02
N PRO A 12 -0.56 1.09 38.91
CA PRO A 12 -1.81 0.35 38.71
C PRO A 12 -3.04 1.26 38.70
N GLU A 13 -3.00 2.37 39.44
CA GLU A 13 -4.08 3.38 39.52
C GLU A 13 -4.24 4.21 38.24
N ALA A 14 -3.28 4.15 37.30
CA ALA A 14 -3.43 4.74 35.97
C ALA A 14 -4.54 4.05 35.15
N SER A 15 -5.00 2.87 35.58
CA SER A 15 -6.04 2.07 34.92
C SER A 15 -7.44 2.68 34.88
N ASN A 16 -7.69 3.89 35.41
CA ASN A 16 -9.04 4.48 35.41
C ASN A 16 -9.16 5.84 34.70
N LYS A 17 -8.11 6.33 34.05
CA LYS A 17 -8.12 7.63 33.39
C LYS A 17 -7.65 7.51 31.94
N ASN A 18 -8.22 8.34 31.05
CA ASN A 18 -7.76 8.57 29.67
C ASN A 18 -6.39 9.26 29.67
N ILE A 19 -5.40 8.59 30.27
CA ILE A 19 -4.05 9.11 30.48
C ILE A 19 -3.32 9.06 29.16
N VAL A 20 -3.58 8.07 28.31
CA VAL A 20 -2.98 8.03 26.98
C VAL A 20 -3.88 8.80 26.04
N VAL A 21 -3.38 9.92 25.53
CA VAL A 21 -4.05 10.69 24.48
C VAL A 21 -3.28 10.48 23.19
N LEU A 22 -4.05 10.26 22.13
CA LEU A 22 -3.51 9.99 20.81
C LEU A 22 -4.05 11.00 19.80
N HIS A 23 -3.13 11.70 19.14
CA HIS A 23 -3.47 12.64 18.07
C HIS A 23 -2.98 12.09 16.74
N TYR A 24 -3.91 11.97 15.80
CA TYR A 24 -3.58 11.67 14.40
C TYR A 24 -3.02 12.94 13.74
N VAL A 25 -1.80 12.85 13.18
CA VAL A 25 -1.07 14.02 12.66
C VAL A 25 -0.90 13.97 11.13
N SER A 26 -1.42 12.95 10.46
CA SER A 26 -1.28 12.82 9.00
C SER A 26 -2.40 13.55 8.26
N ASN A 27 -2.09 14.02 7.04
CA ASN A 27 -3.03 14.73 6.16
C ASN A 27 -3.93 13.78 5.35
N ARG A 28 -3.82 12.47 5.57
CA ARG A 28 -4.67 11.46 4.90
C ARG A 28 -5.83 11.05 5.81
N PRO A 29 -7.00 10.68 5.29
CA PRO A 29 -7.99 9.98 6.09
C PRO A 29 -7.34 8.69 6.60
N GLY A 30 -7.08 8.61 7.90
CA GLY A 30 -6.45 7.47 8.54
C GLY A 30 -7.36 6.79 9.53
N PRO A 31 -6.94 5.62 10.03
CA PRO A 31 -7.70 4.92 11.04
C PRO A 31 -7.77 5.78 12.30
N GLU A 32 -8.96 5.91 12.89
CA GLU A 32 -9.06 6.43 14.25
C GLU A 32 -8.45 5.39 15.20
N PRO A 33 -7.32 5.70 15.85
CA PRO A 33 -6.67 4.76 16.74
C PRO A 33 -7.43 4.73 18.06
N LYS A 34 -7.61 3.53 18.59
CA LYS A 34 -8.28 3.29 19.85
C LYS A 34 -7.26 2.93 20.92
N VAL A 35 -7.34 3.61 22.06
CA VAL A 35 -6.58 3.23 23.26
C VAL A 35 -7.39 2.21 24.04
N VAL A 36 -6.83 1.03 24.27
CA VAL A 36 -7.41 -0.01 25.11
C VAL A 36 -6.61 -0.09 26.39
N ASN A 37 -7.29 0.01 27.53
CA ASN A 37 -6.66 -0.14 28.82
C ASN A 37 -6.69 -1.61 29.24
N LEU A 38 -5.52 -2.21 29.41
CA LEU A 38 -5.36 -3.61 29.79
C LEU A 38 -5.32 -3.81 31.31
N GLY A 39 -5.42 -2.73 32.07
CA GLY A 39 -5.28 -2.75 33.52
C GLY A 39 -3.83 -2.69 33.97
N GLU A 40 -3.69 -2.47 35.27
CA GLU A 40 -2.41 -2.39 35.96
C GLU A 40 -1.35 -1.42 35.37
N GLY A 41 -1.75 -0.44 34.57
CA GLY A 41 -0.84 0.51 33.92
C GLY A 41 -0.33 0.07 32.53
N TYR A 42 -0.91 -0.98 31.95
CA TYR A 42 -0.73 -1.35 30.55
C TYR A 42 -1.84 -0.80 29.67
N PHE A 43 -1.46 -0.32 28.50
CA PHE A 43 -2.37 0.17 27.47
C PHE A 43 -1.93 -0.35 26.11
N ASP A 44 -2.89 -0.81 25.33
CA ASP A 44 -2.73 -1.10 23.91
C ASP A 44 -3.25 0.04 23.06
N ILE A 45 -2.64 0.20 21.88
CA ILE A 45 -3.06 1.13 20.86
C ILE A 45 -3.44 0.28 19.65
N GLU A 46 -4.72 0.23 19.35
CA GLU A 46 -5.28 -0.52 18.24
C GLU A 46 -5.64 0.45 17.10
N TYR A 47 -5.35 0.07 15.86
CA TYR A 47 -5.79 0.78 14.67
C TYR A 47 -5.96 -0.20 13.52
N GLN A 48 -6.90 0.06 12.62
CA GLN A 48 -7.12 -0.75 11.41
C GLN A 48 -7.26 0.17 10.21
N THR A 49 -6.36 0.04 9.24
CA THR A 49 -6.42 0.81 7.99
C THR A 49 -6.39 -0.11 6.78
N THR A 50 -7.06 0.31 5.73
CA THR A 50 -7.01 -0.31 4.40
C THR A 50 -6.11 0.47 3.44
N THR A 51 -5.53 1.59 3.89
CA THR A 51 -4.73 2.49 3.06
C THR A 51 -3.27 2.39 3.47
N ALA A 52 -2.39 2.04 2.53
CA ALA A 52 -0.95 2.02 2.74
C ALA A 52 -0.36 3.43 2.83
N GLY A 53 0.72 3.56 3.59
CA GLY A 53 1.52 4.76 3.71
C GLY A 53 1.98 5.07 5.12
N LEU A 54 2.63 6.22 5.25
CA LEU A 54 3.18 6.71 6.51
C LEU A 54 2.09 7.37 7.36
N TYR A 55 1.98 6.89 8.59
CA TYR A 55 1.10 7.42 9.63
C TYR A 55 1.93 7.94 10.78
N GLN A 56 1.48 9.04 11.38
CA GLN A 56 2.13 9.62 12.54
C GLN A 56 1.12 9.81 13.67
N PHE A 57 1.47 9.29 14.85
CA PHE A 57 0.68 9.38 16.05
C PHE A 57 1.48 10.10 17.14
N SER A 58 0.91 11.15 17.71
CA SER A 58 1.44 11.73 18.95
C SER A 58 0.85 10.98 20.12
N VAL A 59 1.70 10.47 21.01
CA VAL A 59 1.29 9.81 22.25
C VAL A 59 1.72 10.66 23.43
N ALA A 60 0.77 11.00 24.30
CA ALA A 60 1.00 11.79 25.49
C ALA A 60 0.34 11.17 26.71
N VAL A 61 0.89 11.50 27.88
CA VAL A 61 0.37 11.17 29.21
C VAL A 61 -0.36 12.40 29.76
N SER A 62 -1.64 12.26 30.08
CA SER A 62 -2.44 13.29 30.73
C SER A 62 -2.21 13.30 32.24
N ASP A 63 -2.07 14.50 32.81
CA ASP A 63 -2.10 14.71 34.26
C ASP A 63 -3.53 14.93 34.79
N SER A 64 -3.67 15.05 36.11
CA SER A 64 -4.96 15.28 36.77
C SER A 64 -5.55 16.67 36.53
N THR A 65 -4.79 17.59 35.94
CA THR A 65 -5.20 18.95 35.60
C THR A 65 -5.59 19.11 34.13
N GLY A 66 -5.47 18.04 33.34
CA GLY A 66 -5.76 18.05 31.90
C GLY A 66 -4.57 18.46 31.04
N GLY A 67 -3.37 18.62 31.62
CA GLY A 67 -2.14 18.84 30.87
C GLY A 67 -1.69 17.54 30.19
N HIS A 68 -1.13 17.64 28.98
CA HIS A 68 -0.63 16.50 28.21
C HIS A 68 0.88 16.59 28.04
N THR A 69 1.61 15.58 28.50
CA THR A 69 3.07 15.48 28.32
C THR A 69 3.41 14.37 27.33
N PRO A 70 4.04 14.67 26.18
CA PRO A 70 4.45 13.65 25.22
C PRO A 70 5.38 12.61 25.86
N ILE A 71 5.25 11.35 25.47
CA ILE A 71 6.23 10.33 25.85
C ILE A 71 7.53 10.51 25.05
N PRO A 72 8.69 10.03 25.54
CA PRO A 72 9.98 10.21 24.85
C PRO A 72 10.05 9.66 23.41
N THR A 73 9.24 8.65 23.08
CA THR A 73 9.18 8.05 21.74
C THR A 73 8.10 8.70 20.86
N SER A 74 7.48 9.79 21.31
CA SER A 74 6.51 10.55 20.53
C SER A 74 7.23 11.60 19.67
N PRO A 75 6.84 11.80 18.39
CA PRO A 75 5.78 11.08 17.69
C PRO A 75 6.21 9.69 17.21
N LEU A 76 5.26 8.76 17.18
CA LEU A 76 5.43 7.43 16.59
C LEU A 76 5.12 7.51 15.10
N VAL A 77 6.07 7.07 14.27
CA VAL A 77 5.89 6.93 12.81
C VAL A 77 5.68 5.46 12.51
N ILE A 78 4.61 5.15 11.79
CA ILE A 78 4.24 3.79 11.37
C ILE A 78 4.15 3.77 9.85
N ASP A 79 4.91 2.89 9.22
CA ASP A 79 4.82 2.62 7.79
C ASP A 79 3.91 1.42 7.55
N VAL A 80 2.71 1.69 7.02
CA VAL A 80 1.78 0.64 6.67
C VAL A 80 2.04 0.27 5.22
N LEU A 81 2.54 -0.94 5.02
CA LEU A 81 2.76 -1.49 3.69
C LEU A 81 1.44 -2.02 3.10
N PRO A 82 1.29 -2.01 1.77
CA PRO A 82 0.22 -2.72 1.10
C PRO A 82 0.17 -4.20 1.50
N PHE A 83 -1.01 -4.79 1.37
CA PHE A 83 -1.22 -6.21 1.67
C PHE A 83 -0.80 -7.11 0.48
N ILE A 84 -1.31 -8.35 0.47
CA ILE A 84 -1.07 -9.35 -0.59
C ILE A 84 -1.57 -8.81 -1.94
N PHE A 85 -0.78 -9.07 -2.97
CA PHE A 85 -1.10 -8.78 -4.37
C PHE A 85 -2.49 -9.30 -4.77
N ASP A 86 -3.24 -8.47 -5.51
CA ASP A 86 -4.50 -8.84 -6.12
C ASP A 86 -4.52 -8.44 -7.59
N ALA A 87 -4.61 -9.45 -8.46
CA ALA A 87 -4.69 -9.24 -9.91
C ALA A 87 -5.95 -8.46 -10.30
N LYS A 88 -7.06 -8.60 -9.56
CA LYS A 88 -8.35 -7.97 -9.91
C LYS A 88 -8.36 -6.46 -9.63
N SER A 89 -7.62 -6.01 -8.63
CA SER A 89 -7.49 -4.59 -8.29
C SER A 89 -6.37 -3.89 -9.07
N SER A 90 -5.46 -4.67 -9.67
CA SER A 90 -4.35 -4.19 -10.48
C SER A 90 -4.83 -3.61 -11.82
N ILE A 91 -4.04 -2.72 -12.41
CA ILE A 91 -4.42 -2.00 -13.63
C ILE A 91 -3.30 -2.11 -14.67
N ALA A 92 -3.66 -2.44 -15.90
CA ALA A 92 -2.80 -2.24 -17.07
C ALA A 92 -3.16 -0.92 -17.74
N ASN A 93 -2.19 0.00 -17.83
CA ASN A 93 -2.33 1.24 -18.55
C ASN A 93 -1.65 1.11 -19.92
N VAL A 94 -2.46 1.16 -20.97
CA VAL A 94 -1.99 1.03 -22.34
C VAL A 94 -2.17 2.36 -23.06
N GLN A 95 -1.07 3.01 -23.43
CA GLN A 95 -1.11 4.17 -24.30
C GLN A 95 -0.93 3.73 -25.76
N GLY A 96 -1.81 4.18 -26.66
CA GLY A 96 -1.60 4.01 -28.11
C GLY A 96 -2.28 2.83 -28.81
N LEU A 97 -3.25 2.13 -28.18
CA LEU A 97 -3.95 0.98 -28.79
C LEU A 97 -4.82 1.27 -30.02
N GLY A 98 -4.91 2.52 -30.48
CA GLY A 98 -5.76 2.86 -31.62
C GLY A 98 -5.24 2.24 -32.94
N GLN A 99 -3.93 2.23 -33.13
CA GLN A 99 -3.25 1.67 -34.31
C GLN A 99 -1.84 1.26 -33.94
N VAL A 100 -1.50 0.00 -34.17
CA VAL A 100 -0.14 -0.52 -34.05
C VAL A 100 0.42 -0.74 -35.45
N VAL A 101 1.64 -0.26 -35.70
CA VAL A 101 2.33 -0.44 -36.97
C VAL A 101 3.25 -1.65 -36.85
N ALA A 102 3.24 -2.52 -37.85
CA ALA A 102 4.14 -3.68 -37.86
C ALA A 102 5.61 -3.24 -37.82
N GLY A 103 6.43 -3.99 -37.10
CA GLY A 103 7.83 -3.66 -36.81
C GLY A 103 8.01 -2.52 -35.80
N VAL A 104 6.93 -1.96 -35.26
CA VAL A 104 7.00 -0.98 -34.16
C VAL A 104 6.71 -1.69 -32.85
N VAL A 105 7.62 -1.54 -31.89
CA VAL A 105 7.44 -2.07 -30.54
C VAL A 105 6.35 -1.27 -29.83
N VAL A 106 5.36 -1.98 -29.29
CA VAL A 106 4.34 -1.40 -28.41
C VAL A 106 4.62 -1.84 -27.00
N THR A 107 4.54 -0.87 -26.09
CA THR A 107 4.72 -1.11 -24.66
C THR A 107 3.50 -0.68 -23.87
N PHE A 108 3.26 -1.35 -22.75
CA PHE A 108 2.31 -0.90 -21.76
C PHE A 108 2.79 -1.17 -20.35
N THR A 109 2.27 -0.40 -19.41
CA THR A 109 2.64 -0.52 -18.00
C THR A 109 1.56 -1.25 -17.22
N MET A 110 1.97 -2.15 -16.34
CA MET A 110 1.10 -2.82 -15.38
C MET A 110 1.46 -2.33 -13.98
N LEU A 111 0.44 -1.88 -13.25
CA LEU A 111 0.57 -1.39 -11.89
C LEU A 111 -0.07 -2.38 -10.92
N SER A 112 0.78 -3.02 -10.13
CA SER A 112 0.42 -4.00 -9.11
C SER A 112 -0.24 -3.33 -7.91
N ARG A 113 -1.37 -3.89 -7.45
CA ARG A 113 -2.10 -3.40 -6.29
C ARG A 113 -2.51 -4.54 -5.36
N ASP A 114 -2.73 -4.21 -4.09
CA ASP A 114 -3.34 -5.13 -3.12
C ASP A 114 -4.88 -5.17 -3.24
N THR A 115 -5.55 -6.00 -2.44
CA THR A 115 -7.02 -6.11 -2.41
C THR A 115 -7.76 -4.82 -2.05
N TYR A 116 -7.07 -3.83 -1.49
CA TYR A 116 -7.62 -2.52 -1.11
C TYR A 116 -7.27 -1.42 -2.12
N GLY A 117 -6.55 -1.77 -3.19
CA GLY A 117 -6.14 -0.84 -4.25
C GLY A 117 -4.85 -0.06 -3.94
N ASN A 118 -4.10 -0.44 -2.90
CA ASN A 118 -2.83 0.18 -2.60
C ASN A 118 -1.76 -0.30 -3.58
N GLU A 119 -0.96 0.63 -4.08
CA GLU A 119 0.15 0.32 -4.99
C GLU A 119 1.28 -0.39 -4.25
N LEU A 120 1.74 -1.50 -4.81
CA LEU A 120 2.86 -2.27 -4.28
C LEU A 120 4.18 -1.48 -4.44
N PRO A 121 5.01 -1.32 -3.38
CA PRO A 121 6.16 -0.42 -3.39
C PRO A 121 7.30 -0.86 -4.33
N GLU A 122 7.45 -2.16 -4.57
CA GLU A 122 8.39 -2.78 -5.51
C GLU A 122 7.85 -4.14 -5.96
N VAL A 123 8.53 -4.80 -6.91
CA VAL A 123 8.21 -6.15 -7.36
C VAL A 123 8.15 -7.11 -6.19
N PHE A 124 6.97 -7.66 -5.93
CA PHE A 124 6.86 -8.80 -5.04
C PHE A 124 7.42 -10.01 -5.79
N VAL A 125 8.25 -10.80 -5.12
CA VAL A 125 8.93 -11.97 -5.73
C VAL A 125 7.93 -13.03 -6.21
N GLU A 126 6.66 -12.91 -5.82
CA GLU A 126 5.54 -13.77 -6.25
C GLU A 126 4.73 -13.19 -7.42
N ASP A 127 5.07 -11.99 -7.90
CA ASP A 127 4.42 -11.38 -9.05
C ASP A 127 4.94 -12.02 -10.35
N ASP A 128 4.18 -12.97 -10.90
CA ASP A 128 4.42 -13.51 -12.24
C ASP A 128 3.43 -12.88 -13.24
N TYR A 129 3.88 -11.84 -13.93
CA TYR A 129 3.08 -11.17 -14.94
C TYR A 129 3.25 -11.84 -16.30
N VAL A 130 2.14 -12.35 -16.84
CA VAL A 130 2.06 -12.83 -18.22
C VAL A 130 1.17 -11.89 -19.02
N ALA A 131 1.68 -11.43 -20.16
CA ALA A 131 0.95 -10.61 -21.10
C ALA A 131 0.92 -11.28 -22.47
N THR A 132 -0.28 -11.44 -23.03
CA THR A 132 -0.50 -12.01 -24.36
C THR A 132 -1.30 -11.04 -25.21
N LEU A 133 -0.93 -10.94 -26.48
CA LEU A 133 -1.59 -10.10 -27.46
C LEU A 133 -2.26 -10.99 -28.49
N ALA A 134 -3.59 -10.98 -28.53
CA ALA A 134 -4.35 -11.71 -29.53
C ALA A 134 -4.61 -10.84 -30.77
N ARG A 135 -4.41 -11.41 -31.95
CA ARG A 135 -4.85 -10.80 -33.19
C ARG A 135 -6.37 -10.90 -33.30
N SER A 136 -7.01 -9.80 -33.69
CA SER A 136 -8.46 -9.73 -33.93
C SER A 136 -8.88 -10.34 -35.27
N ASP A 137 -7.93 -10.81 -36.08
CA ASP A 137 -8.16 -11.41 -37.40
C ASP A 137 -8.80 -12.81 -37.37
N GLY A 138 -9.16 -13.31 -36.17
CA GLY A 138 -9.84 -14.59 -35.99
C GLY A 138 -8.94 -15.81 -36.17
N THR A 139 -7.63 -15.63 -36.44
CA THR A 139 -6.68 -16.74 -36.56
C THR A 139 -6.33 -17.37 -35.21
N GLY A 140 -6.65 -16.69 -34.11
CA GLY A 140 -6.27 -17.10 -32.76
C GLY A 140 -4.76 -16.98 -32.49
N ALA A 141 -4.00 -16.37 -33.40
CA ALA A 141 -2.57 -16.16 -33.21
C ALA A 141 -2.34 -15.17 -32.05
N THR A 142 -1.56 -15.62 -31.07
CA THR A 142 -1.14 -14.83 -29.91
C THR A 142 0.35 -14.55 -29.97
N LEU A 143 0.74 -13.31 -29.64
CA LEU A 143 2.12 -12.95 -29.35
C LEU A 143 2.29 -12.90 -27.83
N SER A 144 3.33 -13.54 -27.31
CA SER A 144 3.73 -13.36 -25.91
C SER A 144 4.58 -12.11 -25.79
N ALA A 145 4.31 -11.29 -24.77
CA ALA A 145 5.15 -10.14 -24.50
C ALA A 145 6.48 -10.57 -23.87
N VAL A 146 7.50 -9.76 -24.10
CA VAL A 146 8.63 -9.69 -23.18
C VAL A 146 8.20 -8.80 -22.02
N VAL A 147 8.11 -9.39 -20.83
CA VAL A 147 7.75 -8.67 -19.59
C VAL A 147 9.01 -8.38 -18.81
N SER A 148 9.20 -7.12 -18.40
CA SER A 148 10.33 -6.67 -17.60
C SER A 148 9.88 -5.66 -16.55
N GLN A 149 10.68 -5.46 -15.51
CA GLN A 149 10.36 -4.46 -14.49
C GLN A 149 10.44 -3.05 -15.08
N ALA A 150 9.49 -2.20 -14.69
CA ALA A 150 9.53 -0.80 -15.05
C ALA A 150 10.73 -0.09 -14.38
N PRO A 151 11.33 0.93 -15.03
CA PRO A 151 12.37 1.74 -14.41
C PRO A 151 11.90 2.33 -13.08
N GLY A 152 12.72 2.17 -12.03
CA GLY A 152 12.37 2.62 -10.67
C GLY A 152 11.56 1.62 -9.84
N GLY A 153 11.40 0.37 -10.30
CA GLY A 153 10.85 -0.74 -9.51
C GLY A 153 9.33 -0.73 -9.35
N LYS A 154 8.65 0.28 -9.89
CA LYS A 154 7.19 0.46 -9.76
C LYS A 154 6.47 -0.12 -10.96
N GLY A 155 6.04 -1.38 -10.82
CA GLY A 155 5.27 -2.08 -11.82
C GLY A 155 6.10 -2.70 -12.94
N TRP A 156 5.42 -3.07 -14.02
CA TRP A 156 5.96 -3.92 -15.07
C TRP A 156 5.70 -3.34 -16.44
N ILE A 157 6.61 -3.58 -17.39
CA ILE A 157 6.48 -3.21 -18.80
C ILE A 157 6.33 -4.49 -19.60
N ALA A 158 5.23 -4.60 -20.35
CA ALA A 158 5.06 -5.62 -21.37
C ALA A 158 5.38 -5.01 -22.74
N SER A 159 6.23 -5.69 -23.53
CA SER A 159 6.64 -5.24 -24.86
C SER A 159 6.30 -6.28 -25.93
N PHE A 160 5.69 -5.83 -27.03
CA PHE A 160 5.36 -6.66 -28.19
C PHE A 160 6.00 -6.08 -29.44
N GLU A 161 6.56 -6.95 -30.27
CA GLU A 161 6.98 -6.62 -31.62
C GLU A 161 6.21 -7.52 -32.58
N ASP A 162 5.36 -6.91 -33.41
CA ASP A 162 4.64 -7.65 -34.45
C ASP A 162 5.43 -7.59 -35.75
N SER A 163 6.02 -8.71 -36.15
CA SER A 163 6.74 -8.85 -37.41
C SER A 163 5.81 -9.03 -38.61
N ALA A 164 4.51 -9.26 -38.39
CA ALA A 164 3.52 -9.45 -39.45
C ALA A 164 2.70 -8.17 -39.63
N GLY A 165 2.72 -7.62 -40.85
CA GLY A 165 1.99 -6.42 -41.27
C GLY A 165 0.56 -6.30 -40.70
N GLY A 166 0.31 -5.21 -39.97
CA GLY A 166 -0.98 -4.57 -39.72
C GLY A 166 -2.16 -5.45 -39.31
N ALA A 167 -2.37 -5.63 -38.01
CA ALA A 167 -3.69 -5.92 -37.46
C ALA A 167 -3.91 -5.12 -36.15
N PRO A 168 -5.12 -4.60 -35.88
CA PRO A 168 -5.43 -3.96 -34.62
C PRO A 168 -5.41 -5.02 -33.50
N ALA A 169 -4.50 -4.84 -32.56
CA ALA A 169 -4.35 -5.74 -31.43
C ALA A 169 -5.46 -5.50 -30.40
N THR A 170 -6.12 -6.57 -29.93
CA THR A 170 -7.15 -6.50 -28.88
C THR A 170 -6.67 -7.32 -27.69
N ILE A 171 -6.65 -6.73 -26.50
CA ILE A 171 -6.33 -7.44 -25.24
C ILE A 171 -7.65 -7.97 -24.65
N SER A 172 -7.73 -9.27 -24.39
CA SER A 172 -8.74 -9.86 -23.50
C SER A 172 -8.16 -9.98 -22.11
N GLY A 173 -8.83 -9.34 -21.13
CA GLY A 173 -8.43 -9.33 -19.72
C GLY A 173 -8.67 -10.63 -18.98
#